data_AF-A0A0C9V7P9-F1
#
_entry.id   AF-A0A0C9V7P9-F1
#
_cell.length_a   1.000
_cell.length_b   1.000
_cell.length_c   1.000
_cell.angle_alpha   90.00
_cell.angle_beta   90.00
_cell.angle_gamma   90.00
#
_symmetry.space_group_name_H-M   'P 1'
#
loop_
_entity.id
_entity.type
_entity.pdbx_description
1 polymer ?
#
loop_
_entity_poly.entity_id
_entity_poly.type
_entity_poly.pdbx_seq_one_letter_code
_entity_poly.pdbx_strand_id
1 'polypeptide(L)'
;MPSILTPVLEALKWVNLSIEDFFYELFTSSDPVHQSIVRELSYNVADILDQFADHQLTCAPLLNWCKHIVLGEIQQEILTLVKKSNGLHFNATHAHAAQLQDFSMDDMSTHFEQRAPVFWSFLFTIMNTSGDPLKRTLSGGTGSRRLRCGNATRLYGRLDKRYQSPGSNTPTQLSVYPRLNIGCGRVWTTNTGRMYCMPGAGKESAATLAPSLISDVGKRNGLGPRQH
;
A
#
# COMPACT_ATOMS: atom_id res chain seq x y z
N MET A 1 33.68 15.42 -25.24
CA MET A 1 32.57 14.81 -26.01
C MET A 1 31.28 15.25 -25.34
N PRO A 2 30.35 15.90 -26.04
CA PRO A 2 29.04 16.22 -25.47
C PRO A 2 28.34 14.93 -25.03
N SER A 3 27.64 14.99 -23.90
CA SER A 3 26.88 13.85 -23.38
C SER A 3 25.77 13.50 -24.36
N ILE A 4 25.49 12.20 -24.55
CA ILE A 4 24.33 11.71 -25.33
C ILE A 4 23.01 12.27 -24.78
N LEU A 5 22.99 12.71 -23.52
CA LEU A 5 21.83 13.33 -22.88
C LEU A 5 21.55 14.75 -23.35
N THR A 6 22.56 15.49 -23.85
CA THR A 6 22.39 16.91 -24.19
C THR A 6 21.34 17.14 -25.28
N PRO A 7 21.36 16.43 -26.43
CA PRO A 7 20.34 16.59 -27.46
C PRO A 7 18.93 16.24 -26.98
N VAL A 8 18.80 15.23 -26.11
CA VAL A 8 17.51 14.81 -25.56
C VAL A 8 16.92 15.90 -24.65
N LEU A 9 17.74 16.47 -23.76
CA LEU A 9 17.31 17.54 -22.87
C LEU A 9 16.99 18.83 -23.63
N GLU A 10 17.74 19.14 -24.69
CA GLU A 10 17.46 20.27 -25.58
C GLU A 10 16.16 20.08 -26.34
N ALA A 11 15.87 18.88 -26.84
CA ALA A 11 14.61 18.56 -27.51
C ALA A 11 13.41 18.71 -26.56
N LEU A 12 13.49 18.16 -25.33
CA LEU A 12 12.43 18.33 -24.33
C LEU A 12 12.19 19.81 -24.00
N LYS A 13 13.26 20.59 -23.86
CA LYS A 13 13.18 22.03 -23.63
C LYS A 13 12.58 22.78 -24.82
N TRP A 14 12.91 22.39 -26.05
CA TRP A 14 12.38 23.01 -27.26
C TRP A 14 10.87 22.78 -27.43
N VAL A 15 10.39 21.59 -27.06
CA VAL A 15 8.95 21.26 -27.05
C VAL A 15 8.23 21.82 -25.80
N ASN A 16 8.96 22.41 -24.85
CA ASN A 16 8.44 22.87 -23.56
C ASN A 16 7.73 21.75 -22.77
N LEU A 17 8.28 20.53 -22.83
CA LEU A 17 7.76 19.35 -22.15
C LEU A 17 8.57 19.09 -20.88
N SER A 18 7.91 18.97 -19.73
CA SER A 18 8.59 18.59 -18.48
C SER A 18 8.96 17.10 -18.51
N ILE A 19 9.94 16.70 -17.67
CA ILE A 19 10.30 15.27 -17.54
C ILE A 19 9.11 14.45 -17.01
N GLU A 20 8.30 15.04 -16.13
CA GLU A 20 7.09 14.41 -15.60
C GLU A 20 6.06 14.16 -16.71
N ASP A 21 5.75 15.19 -17.50
CA ASP A 21 4.80 15.09 -18.61
C ASP A 21 5.30 14.09 -19.67
N PHE A 22 6.61 14.08 -19.95
CA PHE A 22 7.21 13.10 -20.84
C PHE A 22 6.95 11.66 -20.37
N PHE A 23 7.19 11.35 -19.09
CA PHE A 23 6.91 10.02 -18.56
C PHE A 23 5.41 9.73 -18.55
N TYR A 24 4.58 10.70 -18.19
CA TYR A 24 3.13 10.54 -18.20
C TYR A 24 2.60 10.19 -19.60
N GLU A 25 2.99 10.95 -20.62
CA GLU A 25 2.62 10.68 -22.01
C GLU A 25 3.18 9.33 -22.48
N LEU A 26 4.43 9.01 -22.14
CA LEU A 26 5.06 7.74 -22.48
C LEU A 26 4.28 6.54 -21.91
N PHE A 27 3.88 6.59 -20.63
CA PHE A 27 3.16 5.50 -19.96
C PHE A 27 1.67 5.43 -20.31
N THR A 28 1.06 6.53 -20.79
CA THR A 28 -0.38 6.56 -21.14
C THR A 28 -0.64 6.42 -22.64
N SER A 29 0.37 6.59 -23.49
CA SER A 29 0.21 6.52 -24.94
C SER A 29 -0.13 5.11 -25.41
N SER A 30 -1.06 5.00 -26.37
CA SER A 30 -1.37 3.75 -27.06
C SER A 30 -0.52 3.50 -28.31
N ASP A 31 0.46 4.38 -28.60
CA ASP A 31 1.34 4.24 -29.76
C ASP A 31 2.24 2.98 -29.62
N PRO A 32 2.30 2.09 -30.64
CA PRO A 32 3.14 0.89 -30.59
C PRO A 32 4.63 1.17 -30.33
N VAL A 33 5.15 2.29 -30.83
CA VAL A 33 6.54 2.71 -30.61
C VAL A 33 6.75 3.04 -29.14
N HIS A 34 5.86 3.82 -28.52
CA HIS A 34 5.93 4.14 -27.10
C HIS A 34 5.81 2.89 -26.22
N GLN A 35 4.92 1.96 -26.59
CA GLN A 35 4.77 0.68 -25.90
C GLN A 35 6.03 -0.18 -25.96
N SER A 36 6.78 -0.13 -27.07
CA SER A 36 8.07 -0.82 -27.17
C SER A 36 9.12 -0.25 -26.21
N ILE A 37 9.16 1.08 -26.06
CA ILE A 37 10.05 1.79 -25.13
C ILE A 37 9.65 1.49 -23.67
N VAL A 38 8.36 1.53 -23.34
CA VAL A 38 7.86 1.19 -22.00
C VAL A 38 8.23 -0.24 -21.63
N ARG A 39 8.18 -1.17 -22.59
CA ARG A 39 8.61 -2.55 -22.39
C ARG A 39 10.12 -2.66 -22.15
N GLU A 40 10.94 -1.91 -22.89
CA GLU A 40 12.37 -1.85 -22.63
C GLU A 40 12.66 -1.28 -21.23
N LEU A 41 11.96 -0.22 -20.84
CA LEU A 41 12.06 0.37 -19.50
C LEU A 41 11.66 -0.63 -18.41
N SER A 42 10.63 -1.44 -18.63
CA SER A 42 10.19 -2.43 -17.64
C SER A 42 11.21 -3.54 -17.40
N TYR A 43 11.97 -3.92 -18.43
CA TYR A 43 13.09 -4.86 -18.26
C TYR A 43 14.26 -4.26 -17.47
N ASN A 44 14.46 -2.95 -17.54
CA ASN A 44 15.58 -2.24 -16.90
C ASN A 44 15.18 -1.49 -15.62
N VAL A 45 13.95 -1.68 -15.12
CA VAL A 45 13.41 -0.87 -14.01
C VAL A 45 14.24 -1.03 -12.74
N ALA A 46 14.74 -2.23 -12.45
CA ALA A 46 15.57 -2.48 -11.28
C ALA A 46 16.88 -1.67 -11.34
N ASP A 47 17.58 -1.72 -12.47
CA ASP A 47 18.84 -0.99 -12.66
C ASP A 47 18.65 0.53 -12.60
N ILE A 48 17.52 1.03 -13.14
CA ILE A 48 17.16 2.46 -13.07
C ILE A 48 16.89 2.88 -11.63
N LEU A 49 16.13 2.08 -10.87
CA LEU A 49 15.84 2.35 -9.47
C LEU A 49 17.11 2.29 -8.61
N ASP A 50 18.03 1.36 -8.88
CA ASP A 50 19.33 1.28 -8.22
C ASP A 50 20.18 2.53 -8.48
N GLN A 51 20.22 3.02 -9.73
CA GLN A 51 20.89 4.29 -10.05
C GLN A 51 20.27 5.48 -9.31
N PHE A 52 18.94 5.53 -9.19
CA PHE A 52 18.27 6.57 -8.41
C PHE A 52 18.54 6.44 -6.91
N ALA A 53 18.69 5.22 -6.40
CA ALA A 53 19.03 4.94 -5.01
C ALA A 53 20.48 5.33 -4.68
N ASP A 54 21.41 5.20 -5.63
CA ASP A 54 22.81 5.58 -5.48
C ASP A 54 23.04 7.10 -5.62
N HIS A 55 22.14 7.80 -6.33
CA HIS A 55 22.29 9.23 -6.58
C HIS A 55 21.79 10.09 -5.40
N GLN A 56 22.63 11.01 -4.92
CA GLN A 56 22.44 11.75 -3.66
C GLN A 56 21.15 12.56 -3.59
N LEU A 57 20.70 13.15 -4.70
CA LEU A 57 19.51 14.01 -4.72
C LEU A 57 18.21 13.20 -4.79
N THR A 58 18.26 11.98 -5.33
CA THR A 58 17.09 11.13 -5.61
C THR A 58 16.90 10.03 -4.59
N CYS A 59 17.97 9.60 -3.91
CA CYS A 59 17.96 8.52 -2.92
C CYS A 59 16.89 8.71 -1.85
N ALA A 60 16.88 9.86 -1.17
CA ALA A 60 15.94 10.10 -0.06
C ALA A 60 14.47 10.18 -0.51
N PRO A 61 14.11 10.94 -1.56
CA PRO A 61 12.75 10.93 -2.12
C PRO A 61 12.32 9.53 -2.59
N LEU A 62 13.19 8.80 -3.29
CA LEU A 62 12.89 7.47 -3.79
C LEU A 62 12.60 6.51 -2.64
N LEU A 63 13.47 6.45 -1.63
CA LEU A 63 13.27 5.57 -0.47
C LEU A 63 11.99 5.93 0.30
N ASN A 64 11.64 7.21 0.38
CA ASN A 64 10.40 7.63 1.02
C ASN A 64 9.17 7.18 0.22
N TRP A 65 9.21 7.30 -1.10
CA TRP A 65 8.16 6.79 -1.98
C TRP A 65 8.04 5.27 -1.89
N CYS A 66 9.15 4.52 -1.96
CA CYS A 66 9.15 3.05 -1.80
C CYS A 66 8.53 2.64 -0.45
N LYS A 67 8.90 3.31 0.64
CA LYS A 67 8.29 3.07 1.97
C LYS A 67 6.77 3.27 1.94
N HIS A 68 6.30 4.34 1.31
CA HIS A 68 4.88 4.63 1.22
C HIS A 68 4.11 3.52 0.48
N ILE A 69 4.64 3.06 -0.66
CA ILE A 69 4.04 1.97 -1.44
C ILE A 69 4.01 0.67 -0.63
N VAL A 70 5.15 0.23 -0.09
CA VAL A 70 5.27 -1.03 0.67
C VAL A 70 4.39 -1.01 1.92
N LEU A 71 4.36 0.10 2.67
CA LEU A 71 3.48 0.21 3.84
C LEU A 71 2.00 0.20 3.46
N GLY A 72 1.65 0.82 2.33
CA GLY A 72 0.28 0.76 1.79
C GLY A 72 -0.15 -0.66 1.45
N GLU A 73 0.70 -1.45 0.79
CA GLU A 73 0.44 -2.86 0.48
C GLU A 73 0.32 -3.72 1.74
N ILE A 74 1.29 -3.62 2.65
CA ILE A 74 1.26 -4.34 3.94
C ILE A 74 -0.03 -4.01 4.72
N GLN A 75 -0.44 -2.74 4.74
CA GLN A 75 -1.69 -2.34 5.40
C GLN A 75 -2.90 -3.03 4.77
N GLN A 76 -3.00 -3.09 3.43
CA GLN A 76 -4.10 -3.77 2.74
C GLN A 76 -4.11 -5.28 2.98
N GLU A 77 -2.93 -5.90 3.02
CA GLU A 77 -2.79 -7.32 3.34
C GLU A 77 -3.22 -7.62 4.78
N ILE A 78 -2.78 -6.82 5.76
CA ILE A 78 -3.22 -6.95 7.16
C ILE A 78 -4.73 -6.78 7.26
N LEU A 79 -5.30 -5.74 6.63
CA LEU A 79 -6.75 -5.52 6.59
C LEU A 79 -7.50 -6.71 5.97
N THR A 80 -6.88 -7.39 5.01
CA THR A 80 -7.42 -8.62 4.43
C THR A 80 -7.34 -9.75 5.44
N LEU A 81 -6.18 -10.03 6.04
CA LEU A 81 -6.00 -11.09 7.04
C LEU A 81 -6.98 -10.96 8.21
N VAL A 82 -7.23 -9.75 8.70
CA VAL A 82 -8.17 -9.48 9.80
C VAL A 82 -9.64 -9.46 9.36
N LYS A 83 -10.01 -9.96 8.18
CA LYS A 83 -11.43 -10.21 7.88
C LYS A 83 -11.86 -11.52 8.51
N LYS A 84 -13.02 -11.52 9.18
CA LYS A 84 -13.62 -12.73 9.77
C LYS A 84 -13.80 -13.87 8.74
N SER A 85 -14.03 -13.52 7.48
CA SER A 85 -14.15 -14.48 6.37
C SER A 85 -12.90 -15.32 6.12
N ASN A 86 -11.74 -14.86 6.60
CA ASN A 86 -10.46 -15.51 6.31
C ASN A 86 -10.05 -16.52 7.38
N GLY A 87 -10.89 -16.78 8.38
CA GLY A 87 -10.67 -17.84 9.38
C GLY A 87 -9.54 -17.59 10.37
N LEU A 88 -8.74 -16.54 10.18
CA LEU A 88 -7.64 -16.15 11.08
C LEU A 88 -8.11 -15.41 12.35
N HIS A 89 -9.41 -15.14 12.46
CA HIS A 89 -10.01 -14.58 13.67
C HIS A 89 -10.19 -15.66 14.72
N PHE A 90 -9.24 -15.74 15.65
CA PHE A 90 -9.38 -16.56 16.85
C PHE A 90 -10.14 -15.78 17.93
N ASN A 91 -11.40 -16.13 18.16
CA ASN A 91 -12.14 -15.59 19.29
C ASN A 91 -11.84 -16.42 20.54
N ALA A 92 -10.88 -15.95 21.35
CA ALA A 92 -10.41 -16.67 22.54
C ALA A 92 -11.53 -17.01 23.54
N THR A 93 -12.60 -16.20 23.63
CA THR A 93 -13.70 -16.47 24.57
C THR A 93 -14.66 -17.56 24.09
N HIS A 94 -14.62 -17.92 22.81
CA HIS A 94 -15.49 -18.93 22.20
C HIS A 94 -14.71 -20.11 21.60
N ALA A 95 -13.39 -20.14 21.78
CA ALA A 95 -12.58 -21.23 21.29
C ALA A 95 -12.83 -22.50 22.11
N HIS A 96 -13.23 -23.57 21.42
CA HIS A 96 -13.36 -24.89 22.04
C HIS A 96 -12.01 -25.59 22.12
N ALA A 97 -11.82 -26.47 23.11
CA ALA A 97 -10.56 -27.20 23.29
C ALA A 97 -10.13 -27.98 22.04
N ALA A 98 -11.09 -28.52 21.26
CA ALA A 98 -10.82 -29.17 19.99
C ALA A 98 -10.18 -28.22 18.95
N GLN A 99 -10.65 -26.96 18.87
CA GLN A 99 -10.08 -25.97 17.94
C GLN A 99 -8.66 -25.56 18.29
N LEU A 100 -8.32 -25.60 19.58
CA LEU A 100 -6.95 -25.38 20.05
C LEU A 100 -6.05 -26.58 19.76
N GLN A 101 -6.59 -27.81 19.81
CA GLN A 101 -5.87 -29.03 19.50
C GLN A 101 -5.63 -29.21 18.00
N ASP A 102 -6.59 -28.79 17.17
CA ASP A 102 -6.50 -28.81 15.71
C ASP A 102 -5.73 -27.61 15.13
N PHE A 103 -5.27 -26.69 15.99
CA PHE A 103 -4.51 -25.52 15.56
C PHE A 103 -3.12 -25.93 15.05
N SER A 104 -2.90 -25.74 13.74
CA SER A 104 -1.61 -25.95 13.09
C SER A 104 -0.93 -24.62 12.79
N MET A 105 0.27 -24.43 13.35
CA MET A 105 1.10 -23.26 13.04
C MET A 105 1.57 -23.29 11.58
N ASP A 106 1.77 -24.48 11.02
CA ASP A 106 2.15 -24.66 9.61
C ASP A 106 1.02 -24.21 8.68
N ASP A 107 -0.23 -24.56 9.00
CA ASP A 107 -1.40 -24.13 8.23
C ASP A 107 -1.58 -22.61 8.32
N MET A 108 -1.39 -22.04 9.51
CA MET A 108 -1.42 -20.59 9.68
C MET A 108 -0.33 -19.90 8.86
N SER A 109 0.90 -20.38 8.92
CA SER A 109 2.01 -19.79 8.16
C SER A 109 1.76 -19.82 6.64
N THR A 110 1.26 -20.95 6.15
CA THR A 110 0.83 -21.13 4.76
C THR A 110 -0.28 -20.15 4.39
N HIS A 111 -1.25 -19.95 5.28
CA HIS A 111 -2.32 -18.96 5.08
C HIS A 111 -1.80 -17.51 5.03
N PHE A 112 -0.84 -17.15 5.88
CA PHE A 112 -0.23 -15.83 5.86
C PHE A 112 0.56 -15.61 4.56
N GLU A 113 1.37 -16.59 4.14
CA GLU A 113 2.14 -16.50 2.89
C GLU A 113 1.23 -16.33 1.66
N GLN A 114 0.12 -17.08 1.60
CA GLN A 114 -0.82 -17.01 0.48
C GLN A 114 -1.65 -15.73 0.44
N ARG A 115 -2.01 -15.18 1.61
CA ARG A 115 -2.97 -14.05 1.71
C ARG A 115 -2.31 -12.71 1.95
N ALA A 116 -1.06 -12.71 2.40
CA ALA A 116 -0.30 -11.53 2.74
C ALA A 116 1.20 -11.74 2.42
N PRO A 117 1.55 -12.03 1.16
CA PRO A 117 2.92 -12.37 0.78
C PRO A 117 3.93 -11.25 1.08
N VAL A 118 3.55 -9.98 0.91
CA VAL A 118 4.46 -8.85 1.14
C VAL A 118 4.73 -8.69 2.63
N PHE A 119 3.68 -8.72 3.45
CA PHE A 119 3.78 -8.69 4.91
C PHE A 119 4.53 -9.91 5.45
N TRP A 120 4.27 -11.10 4.93
CA TRP A 120 4.95 -12.33 5.33
C TRP A 120 6.45 -12.25 5.05
N SER A 121 6.83 -11.84 3.84
CA SER A 121 8.24 -11.62 3.45
C SER A 121 8.92 -10.56 4.33
N PHE A 122 8.20 -9.48 4.66
CA PHE A 122 8.67 -8.44 5.56
C PHE A 122 8.91 -8.96 6.98
N LEU A 123 7.96 -9.73 7.54
CA LEU A 123 8.08 -10.36 8.85
C LEU A 123 9.27 -11.32 8.89
N PHE A 124 9.42 -12.18 7.88
CA PHE A 124 10.52 -13.12 7.76
C PHE A 124 11.88 -12.39 7.69
N THR A 125 11.93 -11.27 6.97
CA THR A 125 13.11 -10.41 6.93
C THR A 125 13.46 -9.88 8.33
N ILE A 126 12.49 -9.35 9.08
CA ILE A 126 12.72 -8.87 10.46
C ILE A 126 13.22 -10.00 11.36
N MET A 127 12.57 -11.17 11.32
CA MET A 127 12.95 -12.32 12.14
C MET A 127 14.33 -12.88 11.79
N ASN A 128 14.74 -12.83 10.52
CA ASN A 128 16.08 -13.27 10.12
C ASN A 128 17.16 -12.22 10.40
N THR A 129 16.80 -10.94 10.45
CA THR A 129 17.74 -9.88 10.81
C THR A 129 18.08 -9.86 12.30
N SER A 130 17.27 -10.47 13.17
CA SER A 130 17.51 -10.54 14.62
C SER A 130 18.51 -11.62 15.05
N GLY A 131 19.26 -12.21 14.10
CA GLY A 131 20.42 -13.04 14.41
C GLY A 131 21.51 -12.23 15.14
N ASP A 132 21.45 -12.27 16.47
CA ASP A 132 22.43 -11.85 17.48
C ASP A 132 23.65 -11.08 16.93
N PRO A 133 23.68 -9.73 17.02
CA PRO A 133 24.90 -8.98 16.71
C PRO A 133 26.09 -9.42 17.58
N LEU A 134 25.85 -10.09 18.71
CA LEU A 134 26.86 -10.62 19.62
C LEU A 134 27.59 -11.87 19.10
N LYS A 135 27.07 -12.60 18.11
CA LYS A 135 27.77 -13.76 17.52
C LYS A 135 28.76 -13.41 16.41
N ARG A 136 28.71 -12.19 15.85
CA ARG A 136 29.57 -11.78 14.73
C ARG A 136 30.87 -11.09 15.14
N THR A 137 31.09 -10.86 16.43
CA THR A 137 32.33 -10.23 16.93
C THR A 137 33.53 -11.17 17.06
N LEU A 138 33.39 -12.46 16.70
CA LEU A 138 34.47 -13.45 16.84
C LEU A 138 34.92 -14.13 15.54
N SER A 139 34.25 -13.93 14.40
CA SER A 139 34.73 -14.43 13.10
C SER A 139 35.28 -13.30 12.25
N GLY A 140 36.59 -13.08 12.38
CA GLY A 140 37.36 -12.22 11.49
C GLY A 140 37.24 -12.71 10.03
N GLY A 141 36.47 -11.99 9.23
CA GLY A 141 36.26 -12.29 7.81
C GLY A 141 36.18 -11.00 7.01
N THR A 142 37.31 -10.64 6.42
CA THR A 142 37.48 -9.54 5.47
C THR A 142 36.63 -9.76 4.21
N GLY A 143 35.79 -8.79 3.87
CA GLY A 143 35.25 -8.67 2.51
C GLY A 143 33.74 -8.84 2.37
N SER A 144 32.95 -7.96 2.97
CA SER A 144 31.57 -7.73 2.52
C SER A 144 31.42 -6.29 2.07
N ARG A 145 31.09 -6.11 0.78
CA ARG A 145 30.91 -4.82 0.13
C ARG A 145 29.82 -4.05 0.87
N ARG A 146 30.23 -3.03 1.63
CA ARG A 146 29.32 -2.09 2.27
C ARG A 146 28.46 -1.45 1.18
N LEU A 147 27.15 -1.58 1.30
CA LEU A 147 26.19 -0.63 0.74
C LEU A 147 26.58 0.75 1.28
N ARG A 148 27.40 1.45 0.49
CA ARG A 148 28.00 2.72 0.87
C ARG A 148 27.01 3.83 0.56
N CYS A 149 25.84 3.79 1.21
CA CYS A 149 25.07 5.01 1.43
C CYS A 149 25.73 5.77 2.58
N GLY A 150 27.01 6.14 2.37
CA GLY A 150 27.79 6.93 3.30
C GLY A 150 27.18 8.31 3.36
N ASN A 151 26.30 8.52 4.36
CA ASN A 151 25.75 9.78 4.89
C ASN A 151 24.22 9.82 5.04
N ALA A 152 23.44 8.85 4.54
CA ALA A 152 21.99 8.84 4.75
C ALA A 152 21.61 8.67 6.24
N THR A 153 22.40 7.90 6.99
CA THR A 153 22.21 7.73 8.45
C THR A 153 22.43 9.01 9.26
N ARG A 154 23.13 10.03 8.72
CA ARG A 154 23.26 11.36 9.35
C ARG A 154 22.07 12.28 9.05
N LEU A 155 21.27 12.00 8.01
CA LEU A 155 20.08 12.79 7.70
C LEU A 155 18.86 12.37 8.54
N TYR A 156 18.71 11.07 8.84
CA TYR A 156 17.62 10.61 9.70
C TYR A 156 17.82 10.97 11.19
N GLY A 157 19.05 11.08 11.67
CA GLY A 157 19.34 11.56 13.04
C GLY A 157 19.18 13.08 13.24
N ARG A 158 18.92 13.86 12.17
CA ARG A 158 18.78 15.32 12.24
C ARG A 158 17.39 15.85 11.88
N LEU A 159 16.49 14.99 11.41
CA LEU A 159 15.10 15.34 11.11
C LEU A 159 14.20 15.36 12.36
N ASP A 160 14.67 14.87 13.50
CA ASP A 160 13.88 14.78 14.73
C ASP A 160 13.99 16.01 15.67
N LYS A 161 14.66 17.09 15.24
CA LYS A 161 14.82 18.32 16.05
C LYS A 161 14.21 19.58 15.46
N ARG A 162 13.40 19.49 14.39
CA ARG A 162 12.71 20.66 13.79
C ARG A 162 11.19 20.65 13.91
N TYR A 163 10.62 19.79 14.75
CA TYR A 163 9.21 19.88 15.17
C TYR A 163 9.06 20.51 16.56
N GLN A 164 9.82 21.58 16.83
CA GLN A 164 9.42 22.60 17.80
C GLN A 164 9.29 23.91 17.02
N SER A 165 8.05 24.34 16.78
CA SER A 165 7.73 25.62 16.14
C SER A 165 8.22 26.80 16.98
N PRO A 166 8.80 27.81 16.33
CA PRO A 166 8.43 29.19 16.58
C PRO A 166 7.79 29.77 15.31
N GLY A 167 6.65 30.42 15.49
CA GLY A 167 5.80 30.90 14.41
C GLY A 167 6.53 31.83 13.44
N SER A 168 6.28 31.63 12.14
CA SER A 168 6.46 32.68 11.13
C SER A 168 5.51 32.43 9.97
N ASN A 169 4.77 33.49 9.62
CA ASN A 169 3.78 33.52 8.57
C ASN A 169 4.49 33.72 7.22
N THR A 170 4.59 32.69 6.39
CA THR A 170 4.72 32.85 4.93
C THR A 170 3.97 31.73 4.19
N PRO A 171 3.26 32.03 3.10
CA PRO A 171 2.49 31.04 2.37
C PRO A 171 3.42 30.26 1.42
N THR A 172 3.77 29.02 1.81
CA THR A 172 4.47 28.09 0.92
C THR A 172 3.44 27.24 0.19
N GLN A 173 3.55 27.16 -1.13
CA GLN A 173 2.67 26.39 -1.99
C GLN A 173 2.61 24.91 -1.58
N LEU A 174 1.38 24.40 -1.49
CA LEU A 174 1.05 23.02 -1.20
C LEU A 174 1.42 22.13 -2.40
N SER A 175 2.35 21.20 -2.16
CA SER A 175 2.42 19.95 -2.90
C SER A 175 1.19 19.11 -2.51
N VAL A 176 0.22 19.05 -3.43
CA VAL A 176 -0.97 18.20 -3.31
C VAL A 176 -0.58 16.82 -3.83
N TYR A 177 -0.30 15.88 -2.93
CA TYR A 177 -0.22 14.47 -3.31
C TYR A 177 -1.63 13.94 -3.61
N PRO A 178 -1.79 13.05 -4.61
CA PRO A 178 -3.10 12.49 -4.96
C PRO A 178 -3.66 11.70 -3.78
N ARG A 179 -4.90 12.05 -3.40
CA ARG A 179 -5.69 11.31 -2.40
C ARG A 179 -6.06 9.95 -2.99
N LEU A 180 -5.54 8.87 -2.41
CA LEU A 180 -6.09 7.53 -2.61
C LEU A 180 -7.51 7.50 -2.04
N ASN A 181 -8.50 7.45 -2.93
CA ASN A 181 -9.91 7.33 -2.60
C ASN A 181 -10.18 5.88 -2.16
N ILE A 182 -9.94 5.59 -0.89
CA ILE A 182 -10.25 4.29 -0.28
C ILE A 182 -11.75 4.29 0.01
N GLY A 183 -12.49 3.41 -0.67
CA GLY A 183 -13.95 3.28 -0.60
C GLY A 183 -14.49 2.75 0.73
N CYS A 184 -14.21 3.43 1.84
CA CYS A 184 -14.89 3.27 3.13
C CYS A 184 -14.83 4.60 3.92
N GLY A 185 -15.87 5.43 3.79
CA GLY A 185 -16.11 6.57 4.68
C GLY A 185 -15.16 7.76 4.53
N ARG A 186 -15.71 8.98 4.49
CA ARG A 186 -14.90 10.22 4.43
C ARG A 186 -14.14 10.39 5.75
N VAL A 187 -12.83 10.16 5.74
CA VAL A 187 -11.93 10.57 6.82
C VAL A 187 -11.45 11.98 6.53
N TRP A 188 -11.73 12.91 7.46
CA TRP A 188 -11.23 14.28 7.39
C TRP A 188 -10.00 14.41 8.30
N THR A 189 -8.89 14.85 7.73
CA THR A 189 -7.70 15.24 8.48
C THR A 189 -7.70 16.76 8.64
N THR A 190 -7.66 17.27 9.88
CA THR A 190 -7.34 18.68 10.13
C THR A 190 -5.84 18.85 10.37
N ASN A 191 -5.32 20.07 10.21
CA ASN A 191 -3.89 20.44 10.30
C ASN A 191 -3.19 20.12 11.64
N THR A 192 -3.86 19.48 12.60
CA THR A 192 -3.31 19.18 13.94
C THR A 192 -3.05 17.69 14.19
N GLY A 193 -3.25 16.81 13.20
CA GLY A 193 -2.87 15.40 13.30
C GLY A 193 -3.66 14.57 14.33
N ARG A 194 -4.78 15.09 14.86
CA ARG A 194 -5.69 14.31 15.71
C ARG A 194 -6.76 13.61 14.87
N MET A 195 -6.81 12.28 14.99
CA MET A 195 -7.91 11.46 14.47
C MET A 195 -9.09 11.52 15.43
N TYR A 196 -10.26 11.91 14.94
CA TYR A 196 -11.52 11.77 15.66
C TYR A 196 -12.43 10.81 14.88
N CYS A 197 -12.84 9.71 15.52
CA CYS A 197 -13.98 8.94 15.05
C CYS A 197 -15.25 9.64 15.52
N MET A 198 -16.00 10.23 14.60
CA MET A 198 -17.34 10.71 14.92
C MET A 198 -18.28 9.49 15.04
N PRO A 199 -19.14 9.43 16.07
CA PRO A 199 -20.20 8.43 16.13
C PRO A 199 -21.15 8.65 14.95
N GLY A 200 -21.40 7.58 14.20
CA GLY A 200 -22.30 7.61 13.04
C GLY A 200 -23.69 8.10 13.46
N ALA A 201 -24.20 9.09 12.72
CA ALA A 201 -25.57 9.55 12.85
C ALA A 201 -26.51 8.34 12.73
N GLY A 202 -27.30 8.13 13.79
CA GLY A 202 -28.31 7.09 13.86
C GLY A 202 -29.26 7.20 12.67
N LYS A 203 -29.50 6.07 12.01
CA LYS A 203 -30.64 5.94 11.11
C LYS A 203 -31.89 5.87 11.98
N GLU A 204 -32.58 6.98 12.07
CA GLU A 204 -33.94 7.03 12.58
C GLU A 204 -34.85 6.17 11.69
N SER A 205 -35.67 5.39 12.38
CA SER A 205 -36.68 4.51 11.84
C SER A 205 -37.85 5.34 11.31
N ALA A 206 -38.07 5.32 10.00
CA ALA A 206 -39.28 5.86 9.38
C ALA A 206 -40.21 4.69 9.00
N ALA A 207 -41.07 4.33 9.94
CA ALA A 207 -42.30 3.62 9.62
C ALA A 207 -43.23 4.58 8.87
N THR A 208 -43.59 4.26 7.64
CA THR A 208 -44.66 4.95 6.93
C THR A 208 -45.66 3.92 6.43
N LEU A 209 -46.85 4.03 6.99
CA LEU A 209 -48.09 3.37 6.63
C LEU A 209 -48.39 3.54 5.13
N ALA A 210 -48.76 2.45 4.48
CA ALA A 210 -49.58 2.50 3.28
C ALA A 210 -50.67 1.42 3.36
N PRO A 211 -51.88 1.69 2.81
CA PRO A 211 -53.09 0.99 3.16
C PRO A 211 -53.35 -0.25 2.29
N SER A 212 -54.07 -1.18 2.91
CA SER A 212 -54.71 -2.35 2.31
C SER A 212 -55.60 -2.00 1.12
N LEU A 213 -55.28 -2.54 -0.06
CA LEU A 213 -56.22 -2.71 -1.16
C LEU A 213 -56.49 -4.19 -1.38
N ILE A 214 -57.69 -4.56 -0.96
CA ILE A 214 -58.40 -5.79 -1.25
C ILE A 214 -58.62 -5.84 -2.77
N SER A 215 -58.15 -6.90 -3.42
CA SER A 215 -58.71 -7.36 -4.69
C SER A 215 -58.77 -8.88 -4.69
N ASP A 216 -60.00 -9.34 -4.48
CA ASP A 216 -60.53 -10.64 -4.87
C ASP A 216 -60.19 -10.94 -6.33
N VAL A 217 -59.46 -12.03 -6.59
CA VAL A 217 -59.58 -12.81 -7.83
C VAL A 217 -59.42 -14.28 -7.47
N GLY A 218 -60.54 -14.96 -7.37
CA GLY A 218 -60.58 -16.42 -7.33
C GLY A 218 -60.04 -17.03 -8.62
N LYS A 219 -59.37 -18.18 -8.49
CA LYS A 219 -59.38 -19.23 -9.51
C LYS A 219 -59.12 -20.59 -8.85
N ARG A 220 -60.20 -21.37 -8.83
CA ARG A 220 -60.20 -22.83 -8.75
C ARG A 220 -59.29 -23.41 -9.84
N ASN A 221 -58.66 -24.53 -9.52
CA ASN A 221 -58.32 -25.70 -10.36
C ASN A 221 -57.32 -26.51 -9.50
N GLY A 222 -57.42 -27.81 -9.26
CA GLY A 222 -58.20 -28.89 -9.84
C GLY A 222 -57.42 -30.14 -9.44
N LEU A 223 -57.92 -30.87 -8.45
CA LEU A 223 -57.40 -32.16 -8.02
C LEU A 223 -57.69 -33.20 -9.12
N GLY A 224 -56.64 -33.87 -9.59
CA GLY A 224 -56.70 -35.03 -10.47
C GLY A 224 -55.74 -36.13 -9.98
N PRO A 225 -56.01 -37.41 -10.28
CA PRO A 225 -55.72 -38.54 -9.39
C PRO A 225 -54.34 -39.16 -9.60
N ARG A 226 -53.78 -39.75 -8.53
CA ARG A 226 -52.71 -40.75 -8.61
C ARG A 226 -53.34 -42.11 -8.88
N GLN A 227 -52.94 -42.72 -10.00
CA GLN A 227 -53.05 -44.16 -10.22
C GLN A 227 -51.68 -44.82 -9.96
N HIS A 228 -51.77 -46.08 -9.55
CA HIS A 228 -50.73 -47.09 -9.26
C HIS A 228 -50.10 -47.06 -7.87
#